data_AF-A0AB36GNP0-F1
#
_entry.id   AF-A0AB36GNP0-F1
#
_cell.length_a   1.000
_cell.length_b   1.000
_cell.length_c   1.000
_cell.angle_alpha   90.00
_cell.angle_beta   90.00
_cell.angle_gamma   90.00
#
_symmetry.space_group_name_H-M   'P 1'
#
loop_
_entity.id
_entity.type
_entity.pdbx_description
1 polymer ?
#
loop_
_entity_poly.entity_id
_entity_poly.type
_entity_poly.pdbx_seq_one_letter_code
_entity_poly.pdbx_strand_id
1 'polypeptide(L)'
;MTDLKTTAGKIEDLSAKLTESRAPQGEVPAARSAIEALFDAGSFVETDALARHRSTEFGREHVRPYTDGVVTGFGTVDGRKVCAYAQDASLFDGTMGEVYGEKVTKLYDLAIKTGVPIVALVASDKPRAQEGIVSSAMQARILARATTASGLIPQVTAVYADSKEASLVAALSDVVIAPDGDLQADGEHEVSVAKRVLSYLPSNNRAAAPRTEATIVAGSVEENITDADHVLDTLVGDDGAVDLADVVTATCEDVFELGAQVRGVFTGFGRVEGRTVGIIANRDTLDAEAAAKAARFIRLCDAFNTPIIEFVDTPALDVEKAALAKLVHAYSAASVGKISVIVRRAHGTGYIAFGSKELGADLSYAWPTAEIAVADAPALASELELSEEEAAAYLTPYQAAERGLVDSVITPAATRGSLIEGLRLLDRKIIPTLPKKHGNIVL
;
A
#
# COMPACT_ATOMS: atom_id res chain seq x y z
N MET A 1 42.70 5.25 31.68
CA MET A 1 41.93 4.04 32.03
C MET A 1 40.81 4.50 32.94
N THR A 2 39.58 4.36 32.49
CA THR A 2 38.37 4.86 33.16
C THR A 2 38.14 4.14 34.49
N ASP A 3 37.93 4.87 35.60
CA ASP A 3 37.68 4.26 36.92
C ASP A 3 36.21 3.85 37.09
N LEU A 4 35.92 2.59 36.80
CA LEU A 4 34.58 2.00 36.89
C LEU A 4 34.01 1.93 38.31
N LYS A 5 34.80 2.21 39.35
CA LYS A 5 34.29 2.30 40.73
C LYS A 5 33.54 3.61 40.99
N THR A 6 33.76 4.63 40.16
CA THR A 6 33.12 5.95 40.30
C THR A 6 31.92 6.11 39.38
N THR A 7 30.99 7.00 39.74
CA THR A 7 29.87 7.37 38.86
C THR A 7 30.36 8.02 37.57
N ALA A 8 31.35 8.91 37.65
CA ALA A 8 31.92 9.58 36.48
C ALA A 8 32.57 8.59 35.51
N GLY A 9 33.36 7.64 36.03
CA GLY A 9 33.98 6.61 35.18
C GLY A 9 32.95 5.67 34.54
N LYS A 10 31.84 5.34 35.23
CA LYS A 10 30.75 4.58 34.60
C LYS A 10 30.07 5.34 33.44
N ILE A 11 29.94 6.66 33.56
CA ILE A 11 29.38 7.52 32.49
C ILE A 11 30.35 7.62 31.30
N GLU A 12 31.64 7.76 31.56
CA GLU A 12 32.67 7.78 30.53
C GLU A 12 32.74 6.44 29.78
N ASP A 13 32.69 5.31 30.51
CA ASP A 13 32.63 3.96 29.92
C ASP A 13 31.38 3.76 29.05
N LEU A 14 30.21 4.22 29.53
CA LEU A 14 28.99 4.18 28.72
C LEU A 14 29.13 5.00 27.43
N SER A 15 29.70 6.21 27.53
CA SER A 15 29.91 7.09 26.37
C SER A 15 30.87 6.47 25.35
N ALA A 16 31.93 5.81 25.81
CA ALA A 16 32.86 5.08 24.96
C ALA A 16 32.18 3.92 24.22
N LYS A 17 31.39 3.11 24.94
CA LYS A 17 30.65 1.98 24.35
C LYS A 17 29.61 2.42 23.33
N LEU A 18 28.90 3.52 23.60
CA LEU A 18 27.94 4.09 22.65
C LEU A 18 28.63 4.67 21.41
N THR A 19 29.82 5.25 21.59
CA THR A 19 30.63 5.72 20.45
C THR A 19 31.06 4.55 19.58
N GLU A 20 31.52 3.45 20.19
CA GLU A 20 31.89 2.22 19.49
C GLU A 20 30.69 1.58 18.76
N SER A 21 29.51 1.51 19.39
CA SER A 21 28.31 0.95 18.75
C SER A 21 27.74 1.80 17.61
N ARG A 22 28.13 3.08 17.55
CA ARG A 22 27.72 4.03 16.51
C ARG A 22 28.77 4.21 15.42
N ALA A 23 29.97 3.71 15.63
CA ALA A 23 31.02 3.78 14.63
C ALA A 23 30.59 2.98 13.39
N PRO A 24 30.71 3.55 12.19
CA PRO A 24 30.42 2.82 10.96
C PRO A 24 31.36 1.62 10.85
N GLN A 25 30.81 0.46 10.48
CA GLN A 25 31.62 -0.72 10.16
C GLN A 25 31.55 -0.94 8.64
N GLY A 26 32.70 -0.98 7.95
CA GLY A 26 32.79 -1.21 6.52
C GLY A 26 32.72 0.02 5.60
N GLU A 27 32.85 -0.22 4.29
CA GLU A 27 32.84 0.79 3.20
C GLU A 27 31.42 1.15 2.72
N VAL A 28 30.42 0.34 3.07
CA VAL A 28 29.02 0.55 2.66
C VAL A 28 28.34 1.48 3.68
N PRO A 29 27.73 2.60 3.27
CA PRO A 29 26.87 3.36 4.17
C PRO A 29 25.67 2.46 4.51
N ALA A 30 25.39 2.11 5.77
CA ALA A 30 24.97 2.97 6.87
C ALA A 30 23.53 2.63 7.27
N ALA A 31 23.33 1.43 7.83
CA ALA A 31 22.05 1.05 8.47
C ALA A 31 21.55 2.14 9.42
N ARG A 32 22.51 2.73 10.17
CA ARG A 32 22.29 3.87 11.06
C ARG A 32 21.93 5.16 10.31
N SER A 33 22.66 5.54 9.27
CA SER A 33 22.31 6.77 8.52
C SER A 33 20.99 6.61 7.78
N ALA A 34 20.64 5.41 7.30
CA ALA A 34 19.37 5.14 6.63
C ALA A 34 18.19 5.24 7.61
N ILE A 35 18.29 4.64 8.80
CA ILE A 35 17.25 4.77 9.83
C ILE A 35 17.17 6.20 10.39
N GLU A 36 18.30 6.89 10.54
CA GLU A 36 18.31 8.30 10.96
C GLU A 36 17.72 9.22 9.89
N ALA A 37 17.96 8.94 8.61
CA ALA A 37 17.35 9.68 7.49
C ALA A 37 15.84 9.44 7.38
N LEU A 38 15.34 8.29 7.84
CA LEU A 38 13.91 7.99 7.92
C LEU A 38 13.21 8.88 8.95
N PHE A 39 13.85 9.15 10.08
CA PHE A 39 13.20 9.89 11.17
C PHE A 39 13.39 11.41 11.05
N ASP A 40 12.47 12.16 11.64
CA ASP A 40 12.60 13.61 11.82
C ASP A 40 13.84 13.90 12.67
N ALA A 41 14.53 15.01 12.37
CA ALA A 41 15.78 15.37 13.01
C ALA A 41 15.66 15.37 14.55
N GLY A 42 16.53 14.58 15.22
CA GLY A 42 16.57 14.47 16.67
C GLY A 42 15.46 13.63 17.31
N SER A 43 14.56 13.03 16.52
CA SER A 43 13.45 12.22 17.06
C SER A 43 13.80 10.75 17.30
N PHE A 44 14.86 10.23 16.65
CA PHE A 44 15.22 8.82 16.73
C PHE A 44 15.73 8.44 18.13
N VAL A 45 15.09 7.42 18.71
CA VAL A 45 15.46 6.79 19.96
C VAL A 45 15.82 5.35 19.68
N GLU A 46 17.12 5.06 19.69
CA GLU A 46 17.65 3.71 19.49
C GLU A 46 17.39 2.82 20.72
N THR A 47 16.98 1.58 20.45
CA THR A 47 16.84 0.52 21.44
C THR A 47 17.94 -0.54 21.27
N ASP A 48 18.40 -1.09 22.39
CA ASP A 48 19.35 -2.22 22.40
C ASP A 48 20.66 -1.96 21.62
N ALA A 49 21.15 -0.72 21.63
CA ALA A 49 22.39 -0.30 20.96
C ALA A 49 23.61 -1.14 21.39
N LEU A 50 23.69 -1.47 22.68
CA LEU A 50 24.80 -2.21 23.28
C LEU A 50 24.59 -3.74 23.30
N ALA A 51 23.57 -4.25 22.60
CA ALA A 51 23.33 -5.68 22.51
C ALA A 51 24.44 -6.39 21.72
N ARG A 52 24.74 -7.63 22.10
CA ARG A 52 25.77 -8.49 21.49
C ARG A 52 25.26 -9.93 21.48
N HIS A 53 25.52 -10.71 20.43
CA HIS A 53 25.16 -12.14 20.45
C HIS A 53 25.82 -12.89 21.62
N ARG A 54 25.24 -14.04 21.96
CA ARG A 54 25.63 -14.88 23.10
C ARG A 54 26.28 -16.20 22.69
N SER A 55 26.35 -16.47 21.38
CA SER A 55 26.98 -17.69 20.86
C SER A 55 28.48 -17.78 21.19
N THR A 56 28.88 -18.98 21.60
CA THR A 56 30.28 -19.45 21.78
C THR A 56 30.65 -20.52 20.76
N GLU A 57 29.79 -20.75 19.77
CA GLU A 57 30.00 -21.76 18.74
C GLU A 57 30.86 -21.18 17.62
N PHE A 58 31.70 -22.02 16.99
CA PHE A 58 32.54 -21.65 15.85
C PHE A 58 33.40 -20.39 16.06
N GLY A 59 33.87 -20.14 17.28
CA GLY A 59 34.75 -19.01 17.62
C GLY A 59 34.06 -17.64 17.63
N ARG A 60 32.72 -17.61 17.66
CA ARG A 60 31.93 -16.37 17.65
C ARG A 60 32.17 -15.51 18.89
N GLU A 61 32.53 -16.09 20.02
CA GLU A 61 32.84 -15.39 21.26
C GLU A 61 33.96 -14.33 21.12
N HIS A 62 34.83 -14.48 20.12
CA HIS A 62 35.92 -13.55 19.84
C HIS A 62 35.47 -12.30 19.06
N VAL A 63 34.34 -12.37 18.33
CA VAL A 63 33.86 -11.29 17.46
C VAL A 63 32.40 -11.00 17.78
N ARG A 64 32.19 -10.14 18.79
CA ARG A 64 30.86 -9.76 19.28
C ARG A 64 30.60 -8.28 19.01
N PRO A 65 30.29 -7.83 17.80
CA PRO A 65 30.01 -6.41 17.56
C PRO A 65 28.78 -5.98 18.38
N TYR A 66 28.74 -4.69 18.76
CA TYR A 66 27.50 -4.10 19.26
C TYR A 66 26.43 -4.10 18.18
N THR A 67 25.17 -3.89 18.58
CA THR A 67 23.96 -3.98 17.75
C THR A 67 23.56 -5.37 17.26
N ASP A 68 24.51 -6.32 17.21
CA ASP A 68 24.37 -7.67 16.63
C ASP A 68 23.90 -7.71 15.16
N GLY A 69 24.18 -6.64 14.41
CA GLY A 69 23.84 -6.55 12.97
C GLY A 69 22.49 -5.91 12.68
N VAL A 70 21.81 -5.31 13.66
CA VAL A 70 20.57 -4.54 13.43
C VAL A 70 20.47 -3.33 14.33
N VAL A 71 20.15 -2.18 13.75
CA VAL A 71 19.78 -0.96 14.47
C VAL A 71 18.25 -0.95 14.59
N THR A 72 17.74 -0.80 15.80
CA THR A 72 16.29 -0.80 16.09
C THR A 72 15.94 0.44 16.88
N GLY A 73 14.73 0.98 16.69
CA GLY A 73 14.24 2.04 17.55
C GLY A 73 12.92 2.62 17.06
N PHE A 74 12.58 3.78 17.62
CA PHE A 74 11.37 4.51 17.27
C PHE A 74 11.67 6.00 17.20
N GLY A 75 10.83 6.74 16.49
CA GLY A 75 10.98 8.18 16.32
C GLY A 75 9.70 8.79 15.76
N THR A 76 9.82 9.90 15.04
CA THR A 76 8.72 10.47 14.27
C THR A 76 9.06 10.59 12.79
N VAL A 77 8.07 10.42 11.93
CA VAL A 77 8.12 10.72 10.49
C VAL A 77 6.98 11.69 10.23
N ASP A 78 7.30 12.91 9.79
CA ASP A 78 6.33 14.00 9.61
C ASP A 78 5.50 14.23 10.89
N GLY A 79 6.16 14.18 12.05
CA GLY A 79 5.56 14.33 13.37
C GLY A 79 4.78 13.11 13.89
N ARG A 80 4.63 12.04 13.09
CA ARG A 80 3.88 10.84 13.46
C ARG A 80 4.80 9.76 14.00
N LYS A 81 4.42 9.11 15.10
CA LYS A 81 5.23 8.04 15.71
C LYS A 81 5.35 6.84 14.78
N VAL A 82 6.57 6.33 14.64
CA VAL A 82 6.92 5.18 13.79
C VAL A 82 8.00 4.36 14.50
N CYS A 83 7.90 3.03 14.42
CA CYS A 83 8.97 2.10 14.76
C CYS A 83 9.76 1.76 13.50
N ALA A 84 11.08 1.60 13.59
CA ALA A 84 11.88 1.15 12.46
C ALA A 84 13.07 0.31 12.89
N TYR A 85 13.50 -0.56 11.99
CA TYR A 85 14.76 -1.26 12.12
C TYR A 85 15.51 -1.27 10.79
N ALA A 86 16.84 -1.23 10.88
CA ALA A 86 17.74 -1.26 9.74
C ALA A 86 18.82 -2.31 9.95
N GLN A 87 18.97 -3.19 8.99
CA GLN A 87 19.96 -4.24 9.01
C GLN A 87 21.36 -3.71 8.68
N ASP A 88 22.39 -4.16 9.39
CA ASP A 88 23.76 -3.85 9.01
C ASP A 88 24.34 -5.01 8.18
N ALA A 89 24.35 -4.85 6.85
CA ALA A 89 24.88 -5.86 5.93
C ALA A 89 26.40 -6.04 6.05
N SER A 90 27.12 -5.06 6.62
CA SER A 90 28.57 -5.17 6.86
C SER A 90 28.90 -6.14 8.00
N LEU A 91 27.93 -6.39 8.90
CA LEU A 91 28.09 -7.26 10.05
C LEU A 91 27.55 -8.65 9.72
N PHE A 92 28.41 -9.65 9.86
CA PHE A 92 28.05 -11.06 9.69
C PHE A 92 27.36 -11.38 8.36
N ASP A 93 27.79 -10.72 7.28
CA ASP A 93 27.20 -10.83 5.93
C ASP A 93 25.69 -10.53 5.91
N GLY A 94 25.21 -9.68 6.83
CA GLY A 94 23.78 -9.38 7.00
C GLY A 94 22.97 -10.56 7.53
N THR A 95 23.58 -11.57 8.17
CA THR A 95 22.81 -12.70 8.71
C THR A 95 22.23 -12.41 10.09
N MET A 96 21.00 -12.87 10.31
CA MET A 96 20.27 -12.72 11.57
C MET A 96 20.63 -13.81 12.58
N GLY A 97 21.14 -13.40 13.75
CA GLY A 97 21.34 -14.27 14.92
C GLY A 97 20.19 -14.22 15.94
N GLU A 98 20.40 -14.84 17.10
CA GLU A 98 19.45 -14.87 18.21
C GLU A 98 19.12 -13.46 18.72
N VAL A 99 20.14 -12.67 19.03
CA VAL A 99 19.98 -11.35 19.66
C VAL A 99 19.46 -10.32 18.66
N TYR A 100 19.88 -10.38 17.40
CA TYR A 100 19.21 -9.69 16.29
C TYR A 100 17.70 -9.95 16.33
N GLY A 101 17.30 -11.22 16.36
CA GLY A 101 15.90 -11.63 16.38
C GLY A 101 15.14 -11.12 17.60
N GLU A 102 15.75 -11.18 18.79
CA GLU A 102 15.18 -10.62 20.02
C GLU A 102 14.91 -9.10 19.90
N LYS A 103 15.82 -8.35 19.26
CA LYS A 103 15.66 -6.91 19.05
C LYS A 103 14.50 -6.60 18.11
N VAL A 104 14.42 -7.27 16.96
CA VAL A 104 13.34 -7.06 15.98
C VAL A 104 11.99 -7.48 16.55
N THR A 105 11.91 -8.62 17.24
CA THR A 105 10.66 -9.08 17.88
C THR A 105 10.19 -8.13 18.98
N LYS A 106 11.11 -7.59 19.81
CA LYS A 106 10.80 -6.54 20.79
C LYS A 106 10.23 -5.29 20.13
N LEU A 107 10.78 -4.88 18.99
CA LEU A 107 10.30 -3.71 18.26
C LEU A 107 8.90 -3.92 17.67
N TYR A 108 8.65 -5.10 17.08
CA TYR A 108 7.30 -5.49 16.64
C TYR A 108 6.30 -5.47 17.79
N ASP A 109 6.65 -6.05 18.93
CA ASP A 109 5.79 -6.05 20.12
C ASP A 109 5.49 -4.62 20.59
N LEU A 110 6.47 -3.70 20.51
CA LEU A 110 6.28 -2.28 20.80
C LEU A 110 5.35 -1.60 19.78
N ALA A 111 5.54 -1.83 18.48
CA ALA A 111 4.75 -1.23 17.41
C ALA A 111 3.27 -1.67 17.51
N ILE A 112 3.02 -2.97 17.71
CA ILE A 112 1.69 -3.54 17.91
C ILE A 112 1.04 -2.97 19.17
N LYS A 113 1.79 -2.92 20.28
CA LYS A 113 1.28 -2.42 21.57
C LYS A 113 0.90 -0.94 21.53
N THR A 114 1.65 -0.14 20.78
CA THR A 114 1.44 1.31 20.69
C THR A 114 0.57 1.72 19.51
N GLY A 115 0.30 0.82 18.57
CA GLY A 115 -0.51 1.08 17.38
C GLY A 115 0.16 2.06 16.43
N VAL A 116 1.46 1.89 16.16
CA VAL A 116 2.23 2.73 15.24
C VAL A 116 2.77 1.91 14.07
N PRO A 117 3.00 2.53 12.89
CA PRO A 117 3.61 1.84 11.76
C PRO A 117 5.00 1.29 12.08
N ILE A 118 5.39 0.23 11.36
CA ILE A 118 6.74 -0.32 11.39
C ILE A 118 7.39 -0.28 10.00
N VAL A 119 8.61 0.23 9.94
CA VAL A 119 9.44 0.25 8.73
C VAL A 119 10.62 -0.68 8.88
N ALA A 120 10.76 -1.60 7.93
CA ALA A 120 11.90 -2.50 7.82
C ALA A 120 12.82 -2.01 6.71
N LEU A 121 14.04 -1.63 7.04
CA LEU A 121 15.11 -1.44 6.08
C LEU A 121 15.94 -2.72 6.11
N VAL A 122 15.91 -3.51 5.05
CA VAL A 122 16.61 -4.81 5.00
C VAL A 122 17.40 -5.00 3.71
N ALA A 123 18.47 -5.79 3.78
CA ALA A 123 19.09 -6.39 2.61
C ALA A 123 18.63 -7.85 2.47
N SER A 124 18.76 -8.66 3.53
CA SER A 124 18.26 -10.05 3.59
C SER A 124 17.69 -10.37 4.97
N ASP A 125 17.08 -11.52 5.18
CA ASP A 125 16.72 -11.99 6.54
C ASP A 125 17.24 -13.41 6.81
N LYS A 126 18.37 -13.76 6.18
CA LYS A 126 18.97 -15.08 6.25
C LYS A 126 19.39 -15.45 7.68
N PRO A 127 18.97 -16.62 8.19
CA PRO A 127 19.44 -17.12 9.48
C PRO A 127 20.96 -17.31 9.53
N ARG A 128 21.60 -16.85 10.62
CA ARG A 128 23.02 -17.05 10.88
C ARG A 128 23.30 -18.50 11.24
N ALA A 129 23.91 -19.24 10.32
CA ALA A 129 24.15 -20.67 10.45
C ALA A 129 25.02 -21.05 11.66
N GLN A 130 25.99 -20.20 12.04
CA GLN A 130 26.89 -20.47 13.17
C GLN A 130 26.18 -20.43 14.53
N GLU A 131 24.98 -19.88 14.63
CA GLU A 131 24.16 -19.95 15.85
C GLU A 131 23.16 -21.13 15.82
N GLY A 132 23.08 -21.85 14.69
CA GLY A 132 22.26 -23.03 14.53
C GLY A 132 20.76 -22.73 14.49
N ILE A 133 19.96 -23.67 15.00
CA ILE A 133 18.49 -23.67 14.89
C ILE A 133 17.82 -22.47 15.55
N VAL A 134 18.49 -21.81 16.50
CA VAL A 134 17.94 -20.65 17.21
C VAL A 134 17.67 -19.47 16.25
N SER A 135 18.53 -19.28 15.24
CA SER A 135 18.36 -18.22 14.23
C SER A 135 17.08 -18.43 13.42
N SER A 136 16.80 -19.67 13.00
CA SER A 136 15.54 -20.00 12.30
C SER A 136 14.32 -19.87 13.21
N ALA A 137 14.44 -20.27 14.48
CA ALA A 137 13.37 -20.07 15.46
C ALA A 137 13.06 -18.58 15.67
N MET A 138 14.06 -17.71 15.62
CA MET A 138 13.86 -16.26 15.64
C MET A 138 13.20 -15.73 14.38
N GLN A 139 13.57 -16.23 13.20
CA GLN A 139 12.87 -15.86 11.95
C GLN A 139 11.38 -16.19 12.05
N ALA A 140 11.04 -17.41 12.48
CA ALA A 140 9.65 -17.80 12.68
C ALA A 140 8.92 -16.89 13.69
N ARG A 141 9.60 -16.44 14.75
CA ARG A 141 9.04 -15.49 15.72
C ARG A 141 8.78 -14.10 15.13
N ILE A 142 9.63 -13.63 14.22
CA ILE A 142 9.41 -12.37 13.50
C ILE A 142 8.21 -12.51 12.56
N LEU A 143 8.17 -13.58 11.75
CA LEU A 143 7.06 -13.82 10.81
C LEU A 143 5.71 -13.96 11.51
N ALA A 144 5.68 -14.59 12.69
CA ALA A 144 4.47 -14.68 13.50
C ALA A 144 3.96 -13.29 13.95
N ARG A 145 4.88 -12.36 14.27
CA ARG A 145 4.53 -10.98 14.65
C ARG A 145 4.13 -10.14 13.44
N ALA A 146 4.81 -10.29 12.31
CA ALA A 146 4.42 -9.65 11.06
C ALA A 146 3.00 -10.08 10.62
N THR A 147 2.69 -11.38 10.76
CA THR A 147 1.33 -11.91 10.54
C THR A 147 0.32 -11.32 11.53
N THR A 148 0.68 -11.20 12.80
CA THR A 148 -0.18 -10.59 13.83
C THR A 148 -0.42 -9.09 13.60
N ALA A 149 0.57 -8.40 13.04
CA ALA A 149 0.51 -6.98 12.70
C ALA A 149 -0.24 -6.70 11.39
N SER A 150 -0.42 -7.70 10.52
CA SER A 150 -1.08 -7.57 9.22
C SER A 150 -2.50 -7.00 9.36
N GLY A 151 -2.74 -5.86 8.71
CA GLY A 151 -4.00 -5.13 8.79
C GLY A 151 -4.31 -4.52 10.17
N LEU A 152 -3.36 -4.51 11.11
CA LEU A 152 -3.47 -3.85 12.41
C LEU A 152 -2.65 -2.55 12.42
N ILE A 153 -1.38 -2.63 12.04
CA ILE A 153 -0.47 -1.49 11.87
C ILE A 153 0.15 -1.57 10.47
N PRO A 154 0.43 -0.44 9.79
CA PRO A 154 1.13 -0.48 8.52
C PRO A 154 2.54 -1.05 8.64
N GLN A 155 2.87 -1.96 7.74
CA GLN A 155 4.19 -2.59 7.62
C GLN A 155 4.79 -2.24 6.26
N VAL A 156 5.84 -1.42 6.24
CA VAL A 156 6.54 -1.02 5.02
C VAL A 156 7.94 -1.62 5.03
N THR A 157 8.33 -2.32 3.97
CA THR A 157 9.69 -2.85 3.82
C THR A 157 10.39 -2.19 2.66
N ALA A 158 11.60 -1.66 2.89
CA ALA A 158 12.49 -1.16 1.85
C ALA A 158 13.74 -2.03 1.77
N VAL A 159 14.05 -2.49 0.56
CA VAL A 159 15.20 -3.34 0.26
C VAL A 159 16.28 -2.52 -0.42
N TYR A 160 17.35 -2.16 0.29
CA TYR A 160 18.37 -1.18 -0.17
C TYR A 160 19.68 -1.81 -0.68
N ALA A 161 19.65 -3.05 -1.14
CA ALA A 161 20.82 -3.72 -1.73
C ALA A 161 20.40 -4.62 -2.89
N ASP A 162 21.35 -4.95 -3.77
CA ASP A 162 21.29 -6.08 -4.72
C ASP A 162 21.26 -7.40 -3.94
N SER A 163 20.21 -7.58 -3.15
CA SER A 163 19.98 -8.79 -2.41
C SER A 163 19.54 -9.86 -3.39
N LYS A 164 20.39 -10.86 -3.57
CA LYS A 164 20.10 -12.04 -4.39
C LYS A 164 19.09 -12.98 -3.72
N GLU A 165 18.71 -12.73 -2.46
CA GLU A 165 17.85 -13.59 -1.66
C GLU A 165 16.62 -12.81 -1.15
N ALA A 166 15.42 -13.34 -1.42
CA ALA A 166 14.17 -12.71 -1.03
C ALA A 166 14.01 -12.65 0.50
N SER A 167 13.59 -11.49 1.02
CA SER A 167 13.25 -11.33 2.44
C SER A 167 11.86 -11.89 2.75
N LEU A 168 11.74 -12.81 3.71
CA LEU A 168 10.43 -13.35 4.10
C LEU A 168 9.54 -12.29 4.78
N VAL A 169 10.14 -11.32 5.47
CA VAL A 169 9.39 -10.20 6.06
C VAL A 169 8.79 -9.29 4.97
N ALA A 170 9.51 -9.07 3.86
CA ALA A 170 8.97 -8.30 2.74
C ALA A 170 7.70 -8.94 2.18
N ALA A 171 7.67 -10.27 2.04
CA ALA A 171 6.49 -10.99 1.56
C ALA A 171 5.24 -10.83 2.46
N LEU A 172 5.42 -10.53 3.75
CA LEU A 172 4.34 -10.30 4.72
C LEU A 172 4.02 -8.81 4.96
N SER A 173 4.80 -7.90 4.36
CA SER A 173 4.60 -6.46 4.51
C SER A 173 3.46 -5.96 3.64
N ASP A 174 2.88 -4.84 4.03
CA ASP A 174 1.76 -4.22 3.31
C ASP A 174 2.23 -3.57 2.00
N VAL A 175 3.40 -2.93 2.02
CA VAL A 175 4.06 -2.32 0.86
C VAL A 175 5.55 -2.67 0.87
N VAL A 176 6.07 -3.10 -0.28
CA VAL A 176 7.48 -3.45 -0.49
C VAL A 176 8.11 -2.52 -1.51
N ILE A 177 9.19 -1.84 -1.12
CA ILE A 177 10.02 -0.98 -1.97
C ILE A 177 11.26 -1.79 -2.35
N ALA A 178 11.29 -2.31 -3.58
CA ALA A 178 12.34 -3.15 -4.13
C ALA A 178 12.22 -3.19 -5.67
N PRO A 179 13.27 -3.58 -6.43
CA PRO A 179 13.19 -3.71 -7.88
C PRO A 179 12.01 -4.56 -8.37
N ASP A 180 11.76 -5.70 -7.71
CA ASP A 180 10.64 -6.61 -8.00
C ASP A 180 9.47 -6.42 -7.00
N GLY A 181 9.45 -5.31 -6.25
CA GLY A 181 8.47 -5.01 -5.21
C GLY A 181 7.22 -4.29 -5.72
N ASP A 182 6.39 -3.82 -4.78
CA ASP A 182 5.25 -2.94 -5.11
C ASP A 182 5.72 -1.57 -5.60
N LEU A 183 6.91 -1.12 -5.23
CA LEU A 183 7.45 0.17 -5.63
C LEU A 183 8.93 0.05 -5.97
N GLN A 184 9.33 0.68 -7.07
CA GLN A 184 10.72 0.95 -7.36
C GLN A 184 11.08 2.34 -6.85
N ALA A 185 12.35 2.53 -6.46
CA ALA A 185 12.80 3.81 -5.96
C ALA A 185 13.12 4.82 -7.07
N ASP A 186 13.29 4.37 -8.32
CA ASP A 186 13.37 5.19 -9.54
C ASP A 186 14.30 6.42 -9.45
N GLY A 187 15.47 6.24 -8.84
CA GLY A 187 16.47 7.30 -8.67
C GLY A 187 16.28 8.15 -7.40
N GLU A 188 15.20 7.95 -6.65
CA GLU A 188 15.07 8.38 -5.27
C GLU A 188 15.71 7.36 -4.31
N HIS A 189 15.96 7.78 -3.07
CA HIS A 189 16.38 6.86 -2.01
C HIS A 189 15.13 6.16 -1.44
N GLU A 190 15.20 4.85 -1.19
CA GLU A 190 14.09 4.02 -0.69
C GLU A 190 13.48 4.56 0.62
N VAL A 191 14.29 5.26 1.44
CA VAL A 191 13.81 5.93 2.65
C VAL A 191 12.82 7.06 2.33
N SER A 192 13.06 7.82 1.26
CA SER A 192 12.13 8.86 0.77
C SER A 192 10.80 8.25 0.36
N VAL A 193 10.86 7.16 -0.41
CA VAL A 193 9.68 6.42 -0.86
C VAL A 193 8.89 5.86 0.33
N ALA A 194 9.58 5.33 1.34
CA ALA A 194 8.94 4.85 2.57
C ALA A 194 8.18 5.97 3.32
N LYS A 195 8.76 7.18 3.41
CA LYS A 195 8.06 8.35 3.98
C LYS A 195 6.82 8.69 3.18
N ARG A 196 6.92 8.70 1.84
CA ARG A 196 5.79 8.98 0.96
C ARG A 196 4.65 7.98 1.16
N VAL A 197 4.95 6.68 1.23
CA VAL A 197 3.95 5.64 1.55
C VAL A 197 3.28 5.89 2.90
N LEU A 198 4.06 6.18 3.94
CA LEU A 198 3.53 6.45 5.28
C LEU A 198 2.60 7.66 5.30
N SER A 199 2.82 8.66 4.44
CA SER A 199 1.97 9.86 4.36
C SER A 199 0.51 9.56 3.97
N TYR A 200 0.24 8.45 3.27
CA TYR A 200 -1.11 8.05 2.90
C TYR A 200 -1.78 7.15 3.94
N LEU A 201 -1.00 6.35 4.66
CA LEU A 201 -1.51 5.34 5.59
C LEU A 201 -1.77 5.93 6.99
N PRO A 202 -2.82 5.50 7.72
CA PRO A 202 -3.04 5.87 9.12
C PRO A 202 -1.96 5.26 10.03
N SER A 203 -1.93 5.63 11.31
CA SER A 203 -0.99 5.00 12.25
C SER A 203 -1.34 3.53 12.57
N ASN A 204 -2.62 3.17 12.46
CA ASN A 204 -3.16 1.83 12.69
C ASN A 204 -4.59 1.75 12.12
N ASN A 205 -5.19 0.57 12.11
CA ASN A 205 -6.55 0.33 11.59
C ASN A 205 -7.70 0.94 12.41
N ARG A 206 -7.43 1.65 13.50
CA ARG A 206 -8.43 2.41 14.27
C ARG A 206 -8.28 3.92 14.13
N ALA A 207 -7.21 4.37 13.47
CA ALA A 207 -6.98 5.77 13.18
C ALA A 207 -7.53 6.12 11.79
N ALA A 208 -7.94 7.38 11.63
CA ALA A 208 -8.27 7.93 10.32
C ALA A 208 -7.00 8.07 9.48
N ALA A 209 -7.12 7.89 8.16
CA ALA A 209 -6.05 8.21 7.23
C ALA A 209 -5.68 9.70 7.36
N PRO A 210 -4.39 10.07 7.21
CA PRO A 210 -3.96 11.46 7.26
C PRO A 210 -4.68 12.29 6.18
N ARG A 211 -5.08 13.51 6.56
CA ARG A 211 -5.57 14.51 5.60
C ARG A 211 -4.51 15.58 5.43
N THR A 212 -4.25 15.99 4.20
CA THR A 212 -3.44 17.19 3.93
C THR A 212 -4.32 18.43 4.02
N GLU A 213 -3.67 19.59 4.18
CA GLU A 213 -4.37 20.86 4.04
C GLU A 213 -4.90 20.99 2.60
N ALA A 214 -6.18 21.34 2.48
CA ALA A 214 -6.85 21.52 1.20
C ALA A 214 -7.94 22.59 1.34
N THR A 215 -8.19 23.31 0.26
CA THR A 215 -9.31 24.25 0.19
C THR A 215 -10.61 23.48 0.18
N ILE A 216 -11.45 23.72 1.19
CA ILE A 216 -12.76 23.07 1.30
C ILE A 216 -13.71 23.70 0.29
N VAL A 217 -14.19 22.89 -0.65
CA VAL A 217 -15.11 23.32 -1.71
C VAL A 217 -16.52 23.49 -1.13
N ALA A 218 -17.17 24.62 -1.40
CA ALA A 218 -18.52 24.94 -0.91
C ALA A 218 -19.44 25.34 -2.07
N GLY A 219 -20.73 25.09 -1.94
CA GLY A 219 -21.70 25.30 -3.03
C GLY A 219 -21.97 24.01 -3.80
N SER A 220 -22.61 24.13 -4.96
CA SER A 220 -22.93 22.96 -5.80
C SER A 220 -21.71 22.47 -6.58
N VAL A 221 -21.78 21.24 -7.11
CA VAL A 221 -20.74 20.72 -8.01
C VAL A 221 -20.59 21.61 -9.23
N GLU A 222 -21.71 22.01 -9.87
CA GLU A 222 -21.73 22.86 -11.06
C GLU A 222 -21.06 24.23 -10.85
N GLU A 223 -21.25 24.84 -9.68
CA GLU A 223 -20.64 26.13 -9.32
C GLU A 223 -19.12 26.06 -9.15
N ASN A 224 -18.59 24.84 -8.92
CA ASN A 224 -17.18 24.61 -8.59
C ASN A 224 -16.41 23.86 -9.69
N ILE A 225 -17.01 23.66 -10.87
CA ILE A 225 -16.31 23.19 -12.06
C ILE A 225 -15.35 24.30 -12.51
N THR A 226 -14.09 23.93 -12.71
CA THR A 226 -13.01 24.81 -13.13
C THR A 226 -12.53 24.46 -14.53
N ASP A 227 -11.75 25.36 -15.15
CA ASP A 227 -11.11 25.09 -16.44
C ASP A 227 -10.21 23.84 -16.40
N ALA A 228 -9.64 23.51 -15.24
CA ALA A 228 -8.84 22.30 -15.05
C ALA A 228 -9.70 21.02 -15.13
N ASP A 229 -10.96 21.08 -14.71
CA ASP A 229 -11.88 19.94 -14.76
C ASP A 229 -12.35 19.66 -16.20
N HIS A 230 -12.47 20.70 -17.03
CA HIS A 230 -12.88 20.56 -18.43
C HIS A 230 -11.89 19.77 -19.30
N VAL A 231 -10.67 19.52 -18.82
CA VAL A 231 -9.76 18.56 -19.46
C VAL A 231 -10.40 17.17 -19.55
N LEU A 232 -11.16 16.76 -18.52
CA LEU A 232 -11.85 15.46 -18.47
C LEU A 232 -12.84 15.29 -19.63
N ASP A 233 -13.48 16.38 -20.09
CA ASP A 233 -14.44 16.34 -21.20
C ASP A 233 -13.80 15.94 -22.54
N THR A 234 -12.46 15.95 -22.61
CA THR A 234 -11.69 15.69 -23.84
C THR A 234 -10.85 14.40 -23.78
N LEU A 235 -10.84 13.70 -22.65
CA LEU A 235 -9.95 12.54 -22.44
C LEU A 235 -10.43 11.27 -23.16
N VAL A 236 -11.73 11.15 -23.44
CA VAL A 236 -12.24 10.12 -24.33
C VAL A 236 -12.14 10.64 -25.75
N GLY A 237 -11.23 10.07 -26.53
CA GLY A 237 -11.05 10.44 -27.93
C GLY A 237 -12.28 10.14 -28.79
N ASP A 238 -12.35 10.74 -29.97
CA ASP A 238 -13.44 10.50 -30.94
C ASP A 238 -13.52 9.03 -31.39
N ASP A 239 -12.41 8.30 -31.29
CA ASP A 239 -12.31 6.85 -31.54
C ASP A 239 -12.61 5.99 -30.30
N GLY A 240 -12.98 6.62 -29.19
CA GLY A 240 -13.23 6.00 -27.90
C GLY A 240 -11.97 5.61 -27.12
N ALA A 241 -10.77 5.96 -27.58
CA ALA A 241 -9.55 5.70 -26.81
C ALA A 241 -9.49 6.57 -25.55
N VAL A 242 -9.07 5.99 -24.43
CA VAL A 242 -8.88 6.69 -23.15
C VAL A 242 -7.79 6.00 -22.34
N ASP A 243 -6.89 6.76 -21.73
CA ASP A 243 -5.99 6.27 -20.68
C ASP A 243 -6.55 6.69 -19.32
N LEU A 244 -6.95 5.72 -18.50
CA LEU A 244 -7.49 6.03 -17.18
C LEU A 244 -6.44 6.61 -16.22
N ALA A 245 -5.15 6.50 -16.51
CA ALA A 245 -4.11 7.22 -15.76
C ALA A 245 -4.26 8.74 -15.88
N ASP A 246 -4.63 9.21 -17.07
CA ASP A 246 -4.87 10.63 -17.33
C ASP A 246 -6.14 11.09 -16.61
N VAL A 247 -7.19 10.26 -16.60
CA VAL A 247 -8.42 10.52 -15.83
C VAL A 247 -8.12 10.61 -14.34
N VAL A 248 -7.32 9.68 -13.81
CA VAL A 248 -6.88 9.68 -12.41
C VAL A 248 -6.11 10.96 -12.08
N THR A 249 -5.14 11.35 -12.91
CA THR A 249 -4.28 12.52 -12.65
C THR A 249 -5.03 13.83 -12.81
N ALA A 250 -6.01 13.90 -13.71
CA ALA A 250 -6.87 15.06 -13.87
C ALA A 250 -7.89 15.22 -12.73
N THR A 251 -8.21 14.12 -12.02
CA THR A 251 -9.25 14.11 -10.97
C THR A 251 -8.67 14.18 -9.55
N CYS A 252 -7.52 13.55 -9.32
CA CYS A 252 -6.92 13.37 -8.00
C CYS A 252 -5.59 14.13 -7.87
N GLU A 253 -5.30 14.59 -6.66
CA GLU A 253 -4.05 15.24 -6.29
C GLU A 253 -3.03 14.23 -5.74
N ASP A 254 -1.73 14.56 -5.80
CA ASP A 254 -0.63 13.77 -5.22
C ASP A 254 -0.78 12.26 -5.51
N VAL A 255 -0.94 11.93 -6.79
CA VAL A 255 -1.11 10.55 -7.24
C VAL A 255 0.21 9.80 -7.10
N PHE A 256 0.14 8.58 -6.56
CA PHE A 256 1.27 7.71 -6.34
C PHE A 256 0.90 6.26 -6.68
N GLU A 257 1.40 5.79 -7.83
CA GLU A 257 1.11 4.45 -8.36
C GLU A 257 1.93 3.38 -7.63
N LEU A 258 1.27 2.29 -7.25
CA LEU A 258 1.88 1.06 -6.74
C LEU A 258 1.80 -0.04 -7.80
N GLY A 259 2.90 -0.76 -7.97
CA GLY A 259 3.05 -1.94 -8.80
C GLY A 259 3.01 -1.61 -10.29
N ALA A 260 3.54 -0.46 -10.71
CA ALA A 260 3.46 0.05 -12.09
C ALA A 260 3.97 -0.95 -13.15
N GLN A 261 4.82 -1.90 -12.78
CA GLN A 261 5.27 -3.00 -13.63
C GLN A 261 4.12 -3.92 -14.10
N VAL A 262 3.05 -4.05 -13.31
CA VAL A 262 1.84 -4.80 -13.67
C VAL A 262 0.84 -3.85 -14.32
N ARG A 263 0.94 -3.72 -15.65
CA ARG A 263 0.23 -2.69 -16.44
C ARG A 263 -1.28 -2.90 -16.58
N GLY A 264 -1.78 -4.13 -16.43
CA GLY A 264 -3.20 -4.48 -16.61
C GLY A 264 -4.17 -3.69 -15.72
N VAL A 265 -3.69 -3.17 -14.60
CA VAL A 265 -4.48 -2.34 -13.68
C VAL A 265 -3.59 -1.31 -12.99
N PHE A 266 -4.07 -0.08 -12.91
CA PHE A 266 -3.55 0.94 -12.03
C PHE A 266 -4.03 0.68 -10.60
N THR A 267 -3.12 0.64 -9.65
CA THR A 267 -3.45 0.72 -8.22
C THR A 267 -2.57 1.77 -7.60
N GLY A 268 -3.11 2.67 -6.78
CA GLY A 268 -2.30 3.75 -6.25
C GLY A 268 -3.00 4.51 -5.14
N PHE A 269 -2.26 5.33 -4.42
CA PHE A 269 -2.86 6.33 -3.55
C PHE A 269 -2.99 7.66 -4.29
N GLY A 270 -3.94 8.48 -3.84
CA GLY A 270 -4.04 9.88 -4.22
C GLY A 270 -4.79 10.65 -3.16
N ARG A 271 -5.12 11.90 -3.47
CA ARG A 271 -5.88 12.79 -2.58
C ARG A 271 -7.03 13.46 -3.30
N VAL A 272 -8.16 13.56 -2.61
CA VAL A 272 -9.32 14.35 -3.05
C VAL A 272 -9.75 15.22 -1.88
N GLU A 273 -9.67 16.54 -2.04
CA GLU A 273 -9.87 17.50 -0.94
C GLU A 273 -9.00 17.14 0.29
N GLY A 274 -7.73 16.83 0.03
CA GLY A 274 -6.75 16.43 1.03
C GLY A 274 -6.97 15.06 1.69
N ARG A 275 -8.08 14.36 1.43
CA ARG A 275 -8.35 13.02 1.96
C ARG A 275 -7.57 11.97 1.18
N THR A 276 -6.83 11.07 1.84
CA THR A 276 -6.26 9.89 1.17
C THR A 276 -7.37 9.05 0.55
N VAL A 277 -7.19 8.68 -0.72
CA VAL A 277 -8.03 7.71 -1.44
C VAL A 277 -7.13 6.62 -2.03
N GLY A 278 -7.63 5.39 -2.06
CA GLY A 278 -7.09 4.30 -2.86
C GLY A 278 -7.73 4.37 -4.24
N ILE A 279 -6.94 4.21 -5.28
CA ILE A 279 -7.37 4.38 -6.66
C ILE A 279 -7.17 3.06 -7.38
N ILE A 280 -8.18 2.64 -8.12
CA ILE A 280 -8.13 1.48 -9.01
C ILE A 280 -8.60 1.93 -10.38
N ALA A 281 -7.82 1.67 -11.43
CA ALA A 281 -8.25 2.00 -12.78
C ALA A 281 -7.78 0.95 -13.77
N ASN A 282 -8.66 0.52 -14.67
CA ASN A 282 -8.31 -0.42 -15.73
C ASN A 282 -7.43 0.28 -16.80
N ARG A 283 -6.49 -0.44 -17.41
CA ARG A 283 -5.63 0.12 -18.48
C ARG A 283 -5.57 -0.80 -19.68
N ASP A 284 -5.09 -2.02 -19.44
CA ASP A 284 -4.89 -3.05 -20.46
C ASP A 284 -5.78 -4.27 -20.14
N THR A 285 -5.41 -5.45 -20.65
CA THR A 285 -5.98 -6.72 -20.23
C THR A 285 -5.72 -6.96 -18.76
N LEU A 286 -6.78 -7.15 -17.98
CA LEU A 286 -6.65 -7.71 -16.64
C LEU A 286 -6.29 -9.19 -16.77
N ASP A 287 -5.13 -9.60 -16.30
CA ASP A 287 -4.73 -11.00 -16.18
C ASP A 287 -4.76 -11.46 -14.71
N ALA A 288 -4.26 -12.66 -14.43
CA ALA A 288 -4.22 -13.21 -13.06
C ALA A 288 -3.33 -12.38 -12.12
N GLU A 289 -2.25 -11.79 -12.63
CA GLU A 289 -1.31 -10.98 -11.86
C GLU A 289 -1.93 -9.62 -11.52
N ALA A 290 -2.54 -8.94 -12.51
CA ALA A 290 -3.28 -7.70 -12.32
C ALA A 290 -4.47 -7.87 -11.37
N ALA A 291 -5.22 -8.97 -11.49
CA ALA A 291 -6.30 -9.29 -10.56
C ALA A 291 -5.79 -9.52 -9.13
N ALA A 292 -4.66 -10.21 -8.95
CA ALA A 292 -4.03 -10.41 -7.64
C ALA A 292 -3.52 -9.09 -7.04
N LYS A 293 -2.91 -8.22 -7.86
CA LYS A 293 -2.48 -6.86 -7.49
C LYS A 293 -3.67 -6.03 -6.99
N ALA A 294 -4.73 -5.91 -7.80
CA ALA A 294 -5.94 -5.16 -7.41
C ALA A 294 -6.58 -5.72 -6.13
N ALA A 295 -6.73 -7.05 -6.02
CA ALA A 295 -7.30 -7.67 -4.84
C ALA A 295 -6.49 -7.43 -3.55
N ARG A 296 -5.16 -7.45 -3.64
CA ARG A 296 -4.27 -7.10 -2.51
C ARG A 296 -4.44 -5.63 -2.13
N PHE A 297 -4.46 -4.73 -3.10
CA PHE A 297 -4.59 -3.29 -2.88
C PHE A 297 -5.95 -2.90 -2.27
N ILE A 298 -7.06 -3.51 -2.72
CA ILE A 298 -8.39 -3.31 -2.13
C ILE A 298 -8.37 -3.68 -0.63
N ARG A 299 -7.78 -4.84 -0.30
CA ARG A 299 -7.68 -5.30 1.09
C ARG A 299 -6.78 -4.41 1.94
N LEU A 300 -5.72 -3.85 1.35
CA LEU A 300 -4.86 -2.86 2.00
C LEU A 300 -5.65 -1.61 2.37
N CYS A 301 -6.40 -1.06 1.41
CA CYS A 301 -7.23 0.12 1.62
C CYS A 301 -8.29 -0.13 2.70
N ASP A 302 -8.98 -1.28 2.62
CA ASP A 302 -10.00 -1.66 3.60
C ASP A 302 -9.42 -1.83 5.02
N ALA A 303 -8.28 -2.49 5.15
CA ALA A 303 -7.63 -2.71 6.45
C ALA A 303 -7.22 -1.41 7.14
N PHE A 304 -6.98 -0.35 6.38
CA PHE A 304 -6.51 0.94 6.88
C PHE A 304 -7.50 2.09 6.68
N ASN A 305 -8.79 1.77 6.54
CA ASN A 305 -9.88 2.75 6.46
C ASN A 305 -9.72 3.78 5.33
N THR A 306 -9.08 3.39 4.24
CA THR A 306 -8.87 4.24 3.07
C THR A 306 -10.01 4.01 2.08
N PRO A 307 -10.81 5.04 1.74
CA PRO A 307 -11.87 4.91 0.73
C PRO A 307 -11.29 4.59 -0.64
N ILE A 308 -12.03 3.85 -1.47
CA ILE A 308 -11.61 3.42 -2.79
C ILE A 308 -12.40 4.19 -3.85
N ILE A 309 -11.68 4.71 -4.84
CA ILE A 309 -12.24 5.28 -6.06
C ILE A 309 -11.81 4.38 -7.21
N GLU A 310 -12.77 3.99 -8.02
CA GLU A 310 -12.58 3.14 -9.17
C GLU A 310 -12.92 3.88 -10.46
N PHE A 311 -12.05 3.83 -11.45
CA PHE A 311 -12.32 4.31 -12.80
C PHE A 311 -12.40 3.12 -13.76
N VAL A 312 -13.48 3.03 -14.51
CA VAL A 312 -13.81 1.83 -15.31
C VAL A 312 -13.84 2.14 -16.81
N ASP A 313 -12.98 1.44 -17.53
CA ASP A 313 -13.06 1.22 -18.98
C ASP A 313 -12.60 -0.22 -19.26
N THR A 314 -13.53 -1.16 -19.21
CA THR A 314 -13.23 -2.59 -19.29
C THR A 314 -14.28 -3.35 -20.09
N PRO A 315 -13.86 -4.07 -21.14
CA PRO A 315 -14.73 -5.01 -21.82
C PRO A 315 -14.99 -6.24 -20.95
N ALA A 316 -15.64 -7.28 -21.49
CA ALA A 316 -15.75 -8.53 -20.77
C ALA A 316 -14.36 -9.10 -20.44
N LEU A 317 -14.17 -9.49 -19.18
CA LEU A 317 -12.92 -10.07 -18.70
C LEU A 317 -12.82 -11.54 -19.11
N ASP A 318 -11.71 -11.88 -19.77
CA ASP A 318 -11.29 -13.25 -20.03
C ASP A 318 -10.13 -13.63 -19.09
N VAL A 319 -10.48 -13.92 -17.83
CA VAL A 319 -9.53 -14.30 -16.79
C VAL A 319 -9.89 -15.64 -16.17
N GLU A 320 -8.88 -16.30 -15.61
CA GLU A 320 -9.11 -17.51 -14.83
C GLU A 320 -10.11 -17.26 -13.69
N LYS A 321 -11.01 -18.24 -13.49
CA LYS A 321 -12.05 -18.16 -12.45
C LYS A 321 -11.49 -17.87 -11.05
N ALA A 322 -10.30 -18.37 -10.73
CA ALA A 322 -9.65 -18.15 -9.45
C ALA A 322 -9.22 -16.68 -9.26
N ALA A 323 -8.68 -16.05 -10.31
CA ALA A 323 -8.30 -14.65 -10.31
C ALA A 323 -9.53 -13.74 -10.15
N LEU A 324 -10.59 -14.01 -10.93
CA LEU A 324 -11.85 -13.28 -10.81
C LEU A 324 -12.48 -13.44 -9.42
N ALA A 325 -12.50 -14.66 -8.88
CA ALA A 325 -13.05 -14.93 -7.55
C ALA A 325 -12.28 -14.18 -6.44
N LYS A 326 -10.95 -14.07 -6.57
CA LYS A 326 -10.12 -13.31 -5.62
C LYS A 326 -10.45 -11.82 -5.65
N LEU A 327 -10.59 -11.23 -6.84
CA LEU A 327 -10.96 -9.82 -7.02
C LEU A 327 -12.37 -9.51 -6.50
N VAL A 328 -13.36 -10.31 -6.90
CA VAL A 328 -14.76 -10.17 -6.45
C VAL A 328 -14.89 -10.33 -4.94
N HIS A 329 -14.14 -11.26 -4.33
CA HIS A 329 -14.11 -11.40 -2.88
C HIS A 329 -13.52 -10.16 -2.20
N ALA A 330 -12.46 -9.57 -2.76
CA ALA A 330 -11.84 -8.37 -2.19
C ALA A 330 -12.83 -7.20 -2.16
N TYR A 331 -13.52 -6.92 -3.27
CA TYR A 331 -14.53 -5.87 -3.34
C TYR A 331 -15.72 -6.12 -2.40
N SER A 332 -16.31 -7.32 -2.47
CA SER A 332 -17.48 -7.69 -1.64
C SER A 332 -17.17 -7.67 -0.15
N ALA A 333 -15.92 -7.94 0.24
CA ALA A 333 -15.50 -7.93 1.63
C ALA A 333 -15.17 -6.53 2.15
N ALA A 334 -14.79 -5.60 1.26
CA ALA A 334 -14.35 -4.27 1.63
C ALA A 334 -15.51 -3.42 2.19
N SER A 335 -15.28 -2.89 3.39
CA SER A 335 -16.23 -2.12 4.19
C SER A 335 -16.07 -0.61 4.05
N VAL A 336 -14.90 -0.15 3.61
CA VAL A 336 -14.62 1.27 3.30
C VAL A 336 -15.59 1.83 2.26
N GLY A 337 -15.68 3.17 2.19
CA GLY A 337 -16.43 3.87 1.16
C GLY A 337 -15.86 3.54 -0.22
N LYS A 338 -16.72 3.16 -1.16
CA LYS A 338 -16.35 2.77 -2.52
C LYS A 338 -17.18 3.61 -3.51
N ILE A 339 -16.49 4.34 -4.37
CA ILE A 339 -17.11 5.14 -5.43
C ILE A 339 -16.59 4.64 -6.77
N SER A 340 -17.48 4.32 -7.69
CA SER A 340 -17.11 3.91 -9.05
C SER A 340 -17.50 4.98 -10.06
N VAL A 341 -16.62 5.21 -11.04
CA VAL A 341 -16.80 6.14 -12.15
C VAL A 341 -16.58 5.37 -13.44
N ILE A 342 -17.68 5.02 -14.11
CA ILE A 342 -17.66 4.34 -15.40
C ILE A 342 -17.40 5.39 -16.48
N VAL A 343 -16.19 5.38 -17.02
CA VAL A 343 -15.71 6.35 -18.02
C VAL A 343 -16.16 5.94 -19.41
N ARG A 344 -16.05 4.65 -19.73
CA ARG A 344 -16.41 4.11 -21.04
C ARG A 344 -16.96 2.70 -20.95
N ARG A 345 -16.22 1.64 -21.30
CA ARG A 345 -16.78 0.29 -21.37
C ARG A 345 -16.98 -0.29 -19.97
N ALA A 346 -18.10 -0.97 -19.77
CA ALA A 346 -18.34 -1.84 -18.62
C ALA A 346 -19.21 -3.02 -19.09
N HIS A 347 -18.56 -4.05 -19.65
CA HIS A 347 -19.26 -5.17 -20.28
C HIS A 347 -19.18 -6.46 -19.45
N GLY A 348 -20.30 -7.15 -19.28
CA GLY A 348 -20.37 -8.52 -18.77
C GLY A 348 -19.60 -8.72 -17.45
N THR A 349 -18.62 -9.62 -17.45
CA THR A 349 -17.75 -9.88 -16.28
C THR A 349 -16.89 -8.68 -15.88
N GLY A 350 -16.60 -7.77 -16.80
CA GLY A 350 -15.96 -6.48 -16.55
C GLY A 350 -16.80 -5.60 -15.65
N TYR A 351 -18.07 -5.38 -16.01
CA TYR A 351 -19.04 -4.65 -15.16
C TYR A 351 -19.21 -5.31 -13.79
N ILE A 352 -19.28 -6.64 -13.75
CA ILE A 352 -19.44 -7.34 -12.47
C ILE A 352 -18.23 -7.07 -11.59
N ALA A 353 -17.01 -7.28 -12.09
CA ALA A 353 -15.78 -7.15 -11.31
C ALA A 353 -15.40 -5.70 -10.98
N PHE A 354 -15.72 -4.76 -11.88
CA PHE A 354 -15.43 -3.34 -11.77
C PHE A 354 -16.72 -2.53 -11.85
N GLY A 355 -17.04 -1.79 -10.79
CA GLY A 355 -18.08 -0.76 -10.81
C GLY A 355 -19.53 -1.22 -10.66
N SER A 356 -19.78 -2.49 -10.37
CA SER A 356 -21.13 -2.92 -10.00
C SER A 356 -21.49 -2.48 -8.59
N LYS A 357 -22.69 -1.90 -8.48
CA LYS A 357 -23.30 -1.54 -7.20
C LYS A 357 -23.55 -2.76 -6.34
N GLU A 358 -23.86 -3.89 -6.97
CA GLU A 358 -24.14 -5.17 -6.34
C GLU A 358 -22.92 -5.78 -5.62
N LEU A 359 -21.69 -5.50 -6.06
CA LEU A 359 -20.47 -5.89 -5.33
C LEU A 359 -20.08 -4.90 -4.23
N GLY A 360 -20.94 -3.92 -3.94
CA GLY A 360 -20.86 -3.07 -2.76
C GLY A 360 -20.26 -1.69 -3.00
N ALA A 361 -20.19 -1.21 -4.25
CA ALA A 361 -19.99 0.21 -4.52
C ALA A 361 -21.13 1.01 -3.88
N ASP A 362 -20.79 2.06 -3.13
CA ASP A 362 -21.79 2.87 -2.42
C ASP A 362 -22.40 3.94 -3.33
N LEU A 363 -21.56 4.48 -4.22
CA LEU A 363 -21.94 5.45 -5.23
C LEU A 363 -21.35 5.01 -6.57
N SER A 364 -22.17 5.00 -7.61
CA SER A 364 -21.78 4.68 -8.98
C SER A 364 -22.16 5.82 -9.91
N TYR A 365 -21.18 6.37 -10.59
CA TYR A 365 -21.33 7.42 -11.59
C TYR A 365 -20.96 6.89 -12.96
N ALA A 366 -21.62 7.40 -14.00
CA ALA A 366 -21.25 7.10 -15.38
C ALA A 366 -21.08 8.39 -16.18
N TRP A 367 -20.09 8.42 -17.07
CA TRP A 367 -19.99 9.46 -18.09
C TRP A 367 -20.99 9.20 -19.22
N PRO A 368 -21.33 10.20 -20.06
CA PRO A 368 -22.21 9.98 -21.20
C PRO A 368 -21.62 9.02 -22.23
N THR A 369 -20.29 8.88 -22.24
CA THR A 369 -19.51 7.93 -23.06
C THR A 369 -19.54 6.49 -22.53
N ALA A 370 -20.20 6.23 -21.39
CA ALA A 370 -20.21 4.91 -20.80
C ALA A 370 -21.09 3.91 -21.57
N GLU A 371 -20.53 2.74 -21.86
CA GLU A 371 -21.17 1.62 -22.53
C GLU A 371 -21.38 0.51 -21.49
N ILE A 372 -22.58 0.42 -20.92
CA ILE A 372 -22.90 -0.57 -19.86
C ILE A 372 -23.82 -1.64 -20.45
N ALA A 373 -23.27 -2.84 -20.68
CA ALA A 373 -23.97 -3.90 -21.38
C ALA A 373 -23.51 -5.30 -20.96
N VAL A 374 -24.22 -6.34 -21.40
CA VAL A 374 -23.83 -7.74 -21.17
C VAL A 374 -22.61 -8.13 -22.01
N ALA A 375 -22.51 -7.60 -23.23
CA ALA A 375 -21.43 -7.83 -24.18
C ALA A 375 -21.25 -6.59 -25.08
N ASP A 376 -20.23 -6.63 -25.95
CA ASP A 376 -20.04 -5.60 -26.97
C ASP A 376 -21.08 -5.68 -28.10
N ALA A 377 -21.13 -4.66 -28.95
CA ALA A 377 -22.13 -4.57 -30.02
C ALA A 377 -22.11 -5.77 -30.99
N PRO A 378 -20.95 -6.28 -31.48
CA PRO A 378 -20.93 -7.45 -32.35
C PRO A 378 -21.46 -8.73 -31.69
N ALA A 379 -21.09 -8.99 -30.43
CA ALA A 379 -21.60 -10.15 -29.70
C ALA A 379 -23.11 -10.03 -29.45
N LEU A 380 -23.59 -8.84 -29.06
CA LEU A 380 -25.00 -8.59 -28.82
C LEU A 380 -25.85 -8.69 -30.09
N ALA A 381 -25.35 -8.17 -31.21
CA ALA A 381 -26.00 -8.27 -32.52
C ALA A 381 -26.18 -9.73 -32.95
N SER A 382 -25.13 -10.54 -32.78
CA SER A 382 -25.16 -11.97 -33.06
C SER A 382 -26.15 -12.72 -32.16
N GLU A 383 -26.15 -12.44 -30.85
CA GLU A 383 -27.03 -13.12 -29.89
C GLU A 383 -28.52 -12.75 -30.06
N LEU A 384 -28.81 -11.50 -30.42
CA LEU A 384 -30.17 -10.98 -30.53
C LEU A 384 -30.73 -10.96 -31.96
N GLU A 385 -29.96 -11.44 -32.94
CA GLU A 385 -30.31 -11.39 -34.37
C GLU A 385 -30.61 -9.95 -34.87
N LEU A 386 -29.83 -8.97 -34.40
CA LEU A 386 -29.90 -7.56 -34.79
C LEU A 386 -28.72 -7.18 -35.71
N SER A 387 -28.79 -6.01 -36.34
CA SER A 387 -27.60 -5.39 -36.92
C SER A 387 -26.67 -4.84 -35.82
N GLU A 388 -25.37 -4.71 -36.11
CA GLU A 388 -24.41 -4.10 -35.16
C GLU A 388 -24.78 -2.65 -34.81
N GLU A 389 -25.37 -1.90 -35.74
CA GLU A 389 -25.84 -0.53 -35.52
C GLU A 389 -27.02 -0.48 -34.54
N GLU A 390 -27.98 -1.40 -34.69
CA GLU A 390 -29.09 -1.55 -33.74
C GLU A 390 -28.60 -1.99 -32.35
N ALA A 391 -27.64 -2.91 -32.29
CA ALA A 391 -27.04 -3.34 -31.03
C ALA A 391 -26.27 -2.20 -30.34
N ALA A 392 -25.49 -1.43 -31.10
CA ALA A 392 -24.72 -0.28 -30.62
C ALA A 392 -25.62 0.79 -29.97
N ALA A 393 -26.85 0.97 -30.45
CA ALA A 393 -27.80 1.90 -29.84
C ALA A 393 -28.19 1.54 -28.38
N TYR A 394 -27.95 0.30 -27.94
CA TYR A 394 -28.18 -0.14 -26.56
C TYR A 394 -26.97 0.07 -25.65
N LEU A 395 -25.77 0.33 -26.19
CA LEU A 395 -24.54 0.54 -25.44
C LEU A 395 -24.50 1.98 -24.89
N THR A 396 -25.33 2.23 -23.88
CA THR A 396 -25.45 3.55 -23.24
C THR A 396 -25.57 3.39 -21.72
N PRO A 397 -25.30 4.43 -20.91
CA PRO A 397 -25.44 4.31 -19.47
C PRO A 397 -26.90 4.42 -19.01
N TYR A 398 -27.81 4.88 -19.88
CA TYR A 398 -29.16 5.25 -19.51
C TYR A 398 -30.00 4.07 -19.04
N GLN A 399 -29.81 2.89 -19.65
CA GLN A 399 -30.50 1.68 -19.20
C GLN A 399 -30.07 1.23 -17.80
N ALA A 400 -28.81 1.47 -17.44
CA ALA A 400 -28.29 1.18 -16.10
C ALA A 400 -28.82 2.22 -15.10
N ALA A 401 -28.87 3.50 -15.50
CA ALA A 401 -29.41 4.59 -14.69
C ALA A 401 -30.92 4.41 -14.40
N GLU A 402 -31.74 4.05 -15.40
CA GLU A 402 -33.17 3.76 -15.23
C GLU A 402 -33.45 2.63 -14.21
N ARG A 403 -32.49 1.72 -14.06
CA ARG A 403 -32.56 0.58 -13.13
C ARG A 403 -31.88 0.87 -11.78
N GLY A 404 -31.28 2.04 -11.59
CA GLY A 404 -30.55 2.41 -10.38
C GLY A 404 -29.23 1.66 -10.17
N LEU A 405 -28.71 1.02 -11.21
CA LEU A 405 -27.40 0.35 -11.23
C LEU A 405 -26.25 1.38 -11.25
N VAL A 406 -26.54 2.56 -11.80
CA VAL A 406 -25.74 3.78 -11.69
C VAL A 406 -26.59 4.83 -10.97
N ASP A 407 -26.01 5.55 -10.00
CA ASP A 407 -26.70 6.59 -9.23
C ASP A 407 -26.94 7.86 -10.03
N SER A 408 -25.97 8.24 -10.88
CA SER A 408 -26.11 9.39 -11.78
C SER A 408 -25.23 9.27 -13.01
N VAL A 409 -25.76 9.71 -14.16
CA VAL A 409 -24.94 10.04 -15.32
C VAL A 409 -24.49 11.50 -15.16
N ILE A 410 -23.19 11.74 -15.15
CA ILE A 410 -22.58 13.06 -14.88
C ILE A 410 -21.72 13.49 -16.08
N THR A 411 -21.52 14.79 -16.26
CA THR A 411 -20.50 15.26 -17.21
C THR A 411 -19.10 14.90 -16.70
N PRO A 412 -18.11 14.64 -17.59
CA PRO A 412 -16.76 14.34 -17.17
C PRO A 412 -16.17 15.40 -16.22
N ALA A 413 -16.32 16.69 -16.53
CA ALA A 413 -15.87 17.78 -15.66
C ALA A 413 -16.52 17.82 -14.27
N ALA A 414 -17.69 17.20 -14.05
CA ALA A 414 -18.33 17.13 -12.74
C ALA A 414 -17.73 16.04 -11.82
N THR A 415 -16.81 15.20 -12.34
CA THR A 415 -16.29 14.02 -11.62
C THR A 415 -15.64 14.40 -10.29
N ARG A 416 -14.71 15.36 -10.27
CA ARG A 416 -13.99 15.76 -9.05
C ARG A 416 -14.94 16.23 -7.94
N GLY A 417 -15.90 17.10 -8.27
CA GLY A 417 -16.90 17.58 -7.31
C GLY A 417 -17.81 16.46 -6.79
N SER A 418 -18.21 15.53 -7.67
CA SER A 418 -19.04 14.37 -7.30
C SER A 418 -18.31 13.40 -6.36
N LEU A 419 -16.99 13.24 -6.56
CA LEU A 419 -16.14 12.47 -5.64
C LEU A 419 -16.02 13.16 -4.28
N ILE A 420 -15.83 14.48 -4.23
CA ILE A 420 -15.76 15.25 -2.98
C ILE A 420 -17.03 15.05 -2.14
N GLU A 421 -18.21 15.25 -2.74
CA GLU A 421 -19.48 15.07 -2.04
C GLU A 421 -19.70 13.62 -1.61
N GLY A 422 -19.38 12.66 -2.48
CA GLY A 422 -19.46 11.24 -2.16
C GLY A 422 -18.55 10.85 -0.98
N LEU A 423 -17.30 11.28 -0.97
CA LEU A 423 -16.35 11.01 0.11
C LEU A 423 -16.78 11.65 1.44
N ARG A 424 -17.40 12.84 1.40
CA ARG A 424 -17.97 13.50 2.58
C ARG A 424 -19.16 12.72 3.14
N LEU A 425 -20.04 12.22 2.26
CA LEU A 425 -21.19 11.41 2.65
C LEU A 425 -20.75 10.07 3.30
N LEU A 426 -19.74 9.43 2.73
CA LEU A 426 -19.26 8.11 3.13
C LEU A 426 -18.27 8.15 4.31
N ASP A 427 -17.92 9.32 4.83
CA ASP A 427 -16.90 9.51 5.89
C ASP A 427 -17.19 8.73 7.17
N ARG A 428 -18.47 8.43 7.44
CA ARG A 428 -18.94 7.65 8.60
C ARG A 428 -19.77 6.44 8.17
N LYS A 429 -19.44 5.85 7.03
CA LYS A 429 -20.09 4.62 6.56
C LYS A 429 -19.98 3.51 7.62
N ILE A 430 -21.09 2.81 7.86
CA ILE A 430 -21.16 1.69 8.79
C ILE A 430 -21.73 0.49 8.04
N ILE A 431 -20.96 -0.61 8.00
CA ILE A 431 -21.45 -1.91 7.53
C ILE A 431 -21.33 -2.92 8.67
N PRO A 432 -22.40 -3.65 9.01
CA PRO A 432 -22.32 -4.74 9.98
C PRO A 432 -21.50 -5.89 9.40
N THR A 433 -20.48 -6.34 10.12
CA THR A 433 -19.70 -7.53 9.75
C THR A 433 -20.24 -8.77 10.45
N LEU A 434 -20.27 -9.89 9.72
CA LEU A 434 -20.66 -11.18 10.29
C LEU A 434 -19.56 -11.66 11.27
N PRO A 435 -19.93 -12.22 12.44
CA PRO A 435 -18.95 -12.71 13.41
C PRO A 435 -18.23 -13.95 12.86
N LYS A 436 -16.94 -13.81 12.56
CA LYS A 436 -16.06 -14.88 12.07
C LYS A 436 -14.62 -14.60 12.50
N LYS A 437 -13.76 -15.63 12.52
CA LYS A 437 -12.32 -15.46 12.78
C LYS A 437 -11.65 -14.69 11.63
N HIS A 438 -11.90 -15.11 10.40
CA HIS A 438 -11.50 -14.47 9.14
C HIS A 438 -12.33 -15.06 7.99
N GLY A 439 -12.23 -14.47 6.79
CA GLY A 439 -12.80 -15.05 5.56
C GLY A 439 -12.01 -16.28 5.06
N ASN A 440 -12.48 -16.89 3.98
CA ASN A 440 -11.80 -18.01 3.30
C ASN A 440 -11.57 -17.64 1.83
N ILE A 441 -10.76 -16.60 1.60
CA ILE A 441 -10.43 -16.11 0.27
C ILE A 441 -9.67 -17.18 -0.53
N VAL A 442 -9.87 -17.20 -1.86
CA VAL A 442 -9.06 -18.02 -2.77
C VAL A 442 -7.60 -17.54 -2.70
N LEU A 443 -6.66 -18.45 -2.42
CA LEU A 443 -5.22 -18.15 -2.35
C LEU A 443 -4.55 -18.21 -3.71
#